data_AF-A0A3D0CT48-F1
#
_entry.id   AF-A0A3D0CT48-F1
#
_cell.length_a   1.000
_cell.length_b   1.000
_cell.length_c   1.000
_cell.angle_alpha   90.00
_cell.angle_beta   90.00
_cell.angle_gamma   90.00
#
_symmetry.space_group_name_H-M   'P 1'
#
loop_
_entity.id
_entity.type
_entity.pdbx_description
1 polymer ?
#
loop_
_entity_poly.entity_id
_entity_poly.type
_entity_poly.pdbx_seq_one_letter_code
_entity_poly.pdbx_strand_id
1 'polypeptide(L)' 'MDDIRELWNETPEKNWSALHNTIRQHKGKARGIEDNLVDQLTRITRELEDSGHSFPDSPQKLYEVLNERLKSTAHS' A
#
# COMPACT_ATOMS: atom_id res chain seq x y z
N MET A 1 -3.19 -0.86 11.50
CA MET A 1 -1.87 -0.19 11.57
C MET A 1 -0.76 -1.22 11.40
N ASP A 2 -0.90 -2.41 12.00
CA ASP A 2 0.04 -3.52 11.90
C ASP A 2 0.29 -4.00 10.46
N ASP A 3 -0.72 -4.11 9.61
CA ASP A 3 -0.55 -4.61 8.22
C ASP A 3 0.35 -3.72 7.37
N ILE A 4 0.20 -2.39 7.48
CA ILE A 4 1.05 -1.43 6.73
C ILE A 4 2.48 -1.45 7.25
N ARG A 5 2.66 -1.69 8.55
CA ARG A 5 4.00 -1.84 9.13
C ARG A 5 4.65 -3.14 8.65
N GLU A 6 3.90 -4.22 8.53
CA GLU A 6 4.36 -5.49 7.97
C GLU A 6 4.79 -5.30 6.51
N LEU A 7 3.91 -4.75 5.67
CA LEU A 7 4.23 -4.43 4.27
C LEU A 7 5.46 -3.53 4.14
N TRP A 8 5.58 -2.51 5.00
CA TRP A 8 6.76 -1.65 5.01
C TRP A 8 8.02 -2.46 5.30
N ASN A 9 8.00 -3.34 6.30
CA ASN A 9 9.16 -4.16 6.67
C ASN A 9 9.52 -5.18 5.58
N GLU A 10 8.51 -5.78 4.94
CA GLU A 10 8.67 -6.74 3.84
C GLU A 10 9.12 -6.09 2.53
N THR A 11 9.01 -4.77 2.42
CA THR A 11 9.45 -4.02 1.23
C THR A 11 10.87 -3.49 1.43
N PRO A 12 11.92 -4.16 0.93
CA PRO A 12 13.31 -3.75 1.17
C PRO A 12 13.62 -2.41 0.50
N GLU A 13 13.17 -2.24 -0.74
CA GLU A 13 13.35 -1.01 -1.49
C GLU A 13 12.22 -0.03 -1.17
N LYS A 14 12.54 1.09 -0.51
CA LYS A 14 11.53 2.07 -0.08
C LYS A 14 11.05 2.93 -1.26
N ASN A 15 10.32 2.31 -2.18
CA ASN A 15 9.70 2.95 -3.34
C ASN A 15 8.33 2.30 -3.66
N TRP A 16 7.52 3.00 -4.47
CA TRP A 16 6.15 2.56 -4.78
C TRP A 16 6.10 1.26 -5.58
N SER A 17 7.00 1.08 -6.55
CA SER A 17 7.06 -0.13 -7.38
C SER A 17 7.29 -1.39 -6.54
N ALA A 18 8.24 -1.32 -5.61
CA ALA A 18 8.56 -2.40 -4.69
C ALA A 18 7.39 -2.67 -3.75
N LEU A 19 6.81 -1.64 -3.15
CA LEU A 19 5.65 -1.79 -2.25
C LEU A 19 4.45 -2.40 -2.98
N HIS A 20 4.17 -1.94 -4.21
CA HIS A 20 3.13 -2.50 -5.08
C HIS A 20 3.33 -4.01 -5.30
N ASN A 21 4.56 -4.42 -5.58
CA ASN A 21 4.90 -5.83 -5.76
C ASN A 21 4.71 -6.63 -4.46
N THR A 22 5.14 -6.10 -3.30
CA THR A 22 4.92 -6.71 -1.99
C THR A 22 3.43 -6.90 -1.72
N ILE A 23 2.62 -5.84 -1.86
CA ILE A 23 1.17 -5.91 -1.65
C ILE A 23 0.53 -6.98 -2.54
N ARG A 24 0.89 -7.02 -3.83
CA ARG A 24 0.34 -7.99 -4.79
C ARG A 24 0.65 -9.44 -4.42
N GLN A 25 1.77 -9.70 -3.73
CA GLN A 25 2.09 -11.04 -3.24
C GLN A 25 1.16 -11.51 -2.11
N HIS A 26 0.40 -10.61 -1.46
CA HIS A 26 -0.56 -10.98 -0.42
C HIS A 26 -1.91 -11.40 -0.98
N LYS A 27 -2.17 -11.18 -2.29
CA LYS A 27 -3.42 -11.57 -2.94
C LYS A 27 -3.64 -13.09 -2.89
N GLY A 28 -4.82 -13.51 -2.47
CA GLY A 28 -5.22 -14.92 -2.40
C GLY A 28 -4.58 -15.70 -1.25
N LYS A 29 -3.86 -15.04 -0.34
CA LYS A 29 -3.35 -15.70 0.87
C LYS A 29 -4.49 -15.87 1.87
N ALA A 30 -4.68 -17.10 2.37
CA ALA A 30 -5.74 -17.44 3.33
C ALA A 30 -5.61 -16.74 4.71
N ARG A 31 -4.47 -16.11 4.99
CA ARG A 31 -4.20 -15.30 6.19
C ARG A 31 -3.44 -14.04 5.78
N GLY A 32 -3.80 -12.91 6.39
CA GLY A 32 -3.18 -11.61 6.14
C GLY A 32 -4.22 -10.58 5.68
N ILE A 33 -3.77 -9.67 4.82
CA ILE A 33 -4.54 -8.56 4.28
C ILE A 33 -5.68 -9.10 3.40
N GLU A 34 -6.90 -8.60 3.62
CA GLU A 34 -8.07 -8.98 2.83
C GLU A 34 -7.86 -8.70 1.33
N ASP A 35 -8.29 -9.60 0.45
CA ASP A 35 -8.09 -9.47 -1.00
C ASP A 35 -8.64 -8.15 -1.57
N ASN A 36 -9.78 -7.68 -1.06
CA ASN A 36 -10.35 -6.41 -1.46
C ASN A 36 -9.45 -5.22 -1.06
N LEU A 37 -8.80 -5.30 0.10
CA LEU A 37 -7.85 -4.28 0.54
C LEU A 37 -6.55 -4.37 -0.27
N VAL A 38 -6.08 -5.58 -0.59
CA VAL A 38 -4.93 -5.79 -1.49
C VAL A 38 -5.18 -5.14 -2.85
N ASP A 39 -6.36 -5.33 -3.45
CA ASP A 39 -6.69 -4.75 -4.76
C ASP A 39 -6.75 -3.21 -4.69
N GLN A 40 -7.35 -2.64 -3.64
CA GLN A 40 -7.37 -1.19 -3.44
C GLN A 40 -5.96 -0.62 -3.25
N LEU A 41 -5.14 -1.24 -2.40
CA LEU A 41 -3.77 -0.80 -2.14
C LEU A 41 -2.88 -0.92 -3.38
N THR A 42 -3.04 -1.98 -4.17
CA THR A 42 -2.32 -2.17 -5.43
C THR A 42 -2.65 -1.04 -6.41
N ARG A 43 -3.93 -0.67 -6.54
CA ARG A 43 -4.34 0.46 -7.37
C ARG A 43 -3.77 1.79 -6.87
N ILE A 44 -3.92 2.08 -5.58
CA ILE A 44 -3.46 3.34 -4.97
C ILE A 44 -1.94 3.51 -5.12
N THR A 45 -1.16 2.46 -4.84
CA THR A 45 0.30 2.53 -4.96
C THR A 45 0.75 2.79 -6.38
N ARG A 46 0.05 2.21 -7.38
CA ARG A 46 0.31 2.51 -8.78
C ARG A 46 -0.05 3.94 -9.17
N GLU A 47 -1.21 4.44 -8.73
CA GLU A 47 -1.62 5.83 -8.97
C GLU A 47 -0.63 6.84 -8.35
N LEU A 48 -0.11 6.55 -7.14
CA LEU A 48 0.89 7.38 -6.48
C LEU A 48 2.22 7.39 -7.24
N GLU A 49 2.67 6.24 -7.73
CA GLU A 49 3.84 6.12 -8.59
C GLU A 49 3.69 6.92 -9.88
N ASP A 50 2.59 6.72 -10.61
CA ASP A 50 2.32 7.36 -11.90
C ASP A 50 2.15 8.89 -11.74
N SER A 51 1.69 9.36 -10.57
CA SER A 51 1.59 10.79 -10.24
C SER A 51 2.92 11.44 -9.83
N GLY A 52 4.00 10.65 -9.68
CA GLY A 52 5.29 11.13 -9.21
C GLY A 52 5.30 11.52 -7.72
N HIS A 53 4.36 11.01 -6.93
CA HIS A 53 4.33 11.27 -5.49
C HIS A 53 5.55 10.64 -4.82
N SER A 54 6.25 11.38 -3.96
CA SER A 54 7.41 10.83 -3.23
C SER A 54 7.01 9.66 -2.34
N PHE A 55 7.88 8.65 -2.27
CA PHE A 55 7.70 7.56 -1.32
C PHE A 55 7.87 8.07 0.12
N PRO A 56 7.06 7.64 1.09
CA PRO A 56 7.14 8.13 2.46
C PRO A 56 8.41 7.65 3.17
N ASP A 57 8.97 8.45 4.08
CA ASP A 57 10.20 8.11 4.81
C ASP A 57 9.98 7.20 6.03
N SER A 58 8.71 6.92 6.38
CA SER A 58 8.37 6.13 7.56
C SER A 58 7.10 5.31 7.36
N PRO A 59 6.94 4.18 8.08
CA PRO A 59 5.72 3.38 8.02
C PRO A 59 4.49 4.15 8.48
N GLN A 60 4.65 5.11 9.40
CA GLN A 60 3.55 5.95 9.86
C GLN A 60 3.06 6.89 8.75
N LYS A 61 3.98 7.59 8.07
CA LYS A 61 3.61 8.43 6.92
C LYS A 61 3.01 7.59 5.78
N LEU A 62 3.52 6.37 5.57
CA LEU A 62 2.93 5.45 4.59
C LEU A 62 1.49 5.11 4.94
N TYR A 63 1.23 4.75 6.20
CA TYR A 63 -0.13 4.51 6.67
C TYR A 63 -1.04 5.71 6.45
N GLU A 64 -0.58 6.92 6.78
CA GLU A 64 -1.35 8.15 6.58
C GLU A 64 -1.70 8.37 5.10
N VAL A 65 -0.71 8.29 4.20
CA VAL A 65 -0.92 8.47 2.75
C VAL A 65 -1.90 7.44 2.19
N LEU A 66 -1.72 6.16 2.52
CA LEU A 66 -2.61 5.11 2.03
C LEU A 66 -4.01 5.23 2.60
N ASN A 67 -4.14 5.54 3.90
CA ASN A 67 -5.42 5.69 4.56
C ASN A 67 -6.23 6.89 4.02
N GLU A 68 -5.57 8.02 3.74
CA GLU A 68 -6.23 9.17 3.12
C GLU A 68 -6.75 8.84 1.71
N ARG A 69 -5.98 8.07 0.92
CA ARG A 69 -6.41 7.61 -0.41
C ARG A 69 -7.56 6.61 -0.34
N LEU A 70 -7.53 5.67 0.61
CA LEU A 70 -8.61 4.71 0.84
C LEU A 70 -9.91 5.41 1.22
N LYS A 71 -9.88 6.42 2.09
CA LYS A 71 -11.07 7.21 2.44
C LYS A 71 -11.66 7.95 1.23
N SER A 72 -10.79 8.48 0.36
CA SER A 72 -11.20 9.20 -0.85
C SER A 72 -11.87 8.27 -1.87
N THR A 73 -11.31 7.07 -2.08
CA THR A 73 -11.86 6.06 -3.00
C THR A 73 -13.16 5.42 -2.50
N ALA A 74 -13.40 5.39 -1.19
CA ALA A 74 -14.66 4.92 -0.60
C ALA A 74 -15.86 5.89 -0.78
N HIS A 75 -15.60 7.14 -1.18
CA HIS A 75 -16.63 8.17 -1.42
C HIS A 75 -16.87 8.46 -2.92
N SER A 76 -16.31 7.65 -3.83
CA SER A 76 -16.45 7.81 -5.29
C SER A 76 -17.42 6.83 -5.91
#